data_AF-A0A932GS50-F1
#
_entry.id   AF-A0A932GS50-F1
#
_cell.length_a   1.000
_cell.length_b   1.000
_cell.length_c   1.000
_cell.angle_alpha   90.00
_cell.angle_beta   90.00
_cell.angle_gamma   90.00
#
_symmetry.space_group_name_H-M   'P 1'
#
loop_
_entity.id
_entity.type
_entity.pdbx_description
1 polymer ?
#
loop_
_entity_poly.entity_id
_entity_poly.type
_entity_poly.pdbx_seq_one_letter_code
_entity_poly.pdbx_strand_id
1 'polypeptide(L)'
;LPVVHPHGYLRLGGGPVTQLVLGEDDYFQHSRTPYAWPDVILIGYLSQSTCVFVGSSMTDPNVRRFLRLGRPVSSHRHFAFLPRSIDEVERDAMFRSLFDRDLEILGVRPIRFPLRTRENGVYSRIRELLDLLVTFNVDSEAIWRLVDSGPAT
;
A
#
# COMPACT_ATOMS: atom_id res chain seq x y z
N LEU A 1 3.91 -18.45 4.07
CA LEU A 1 4.64 -17.15 3.98
C LEU A 1 4.73 -16.56 5.38
N PRO A 2 5.85 -15.91 5.76
CA PRO A 2 5.99 -15.26 7.06
C PRO A 2 5.10 -14.02 7.14
N VAL A 3 4.44 -13.81 8.28
CA VAL A 3 3.67 -12.59 8.59
C VAL A 3 4.49 -11.77 9.58
N VAL A 4 4.80 -10.53 9.21
CA VAL A 4 5.62 -9.62 10.03
C VAL A 4 4.69 -8.57 10.64
N HIS A 5 4.84 -8.34 11.95
CA HIS A 5 4.09 -7.34 12.71
C HIS A 5 5.04 -6.25 13.25
N PRO A 6 5.35 -5.20 12.47
CA PRO A 6 6.37 -4.21 12.85
C PRO A 6 6.06 -3.47 14.15
N HIS A 7 4.77 -3.28 14.46
CA HIS A 7 4.28 -2.58 15.65
C HIS A 7 3.83 -3.53 16.79
N GLY A 8 4.18 -4.81 16.70
CA GLY A 8 3.71 -5.84 17.62
C GLY A 8 2.34 -6.39 17.25
N TYR A 9 1.86 -7.37 18.01
CA TYR A 9 0.58 -8.05 17.75
C TYR A 9 -0.34 -7.98 18.97
N LEU A 10 -1.63 -7.71 18.74
CA LEU A 10 -2.66 -7.71 19.77
C LEU A 10 -3.17 -9.15 19.98
N ARG A 11 -3.07 -9.64 21.22
CA ARG A 11 -3.44 -11.02 21.56
C ARG A 11 -4.88 -11.08 22.04
N LEU A 12 -5.69 -11.94 21.42
CA LEU A 12 -7.07 -12.20 21.85
C LEU A 12 -7.18 -13.31 22.91
N GLY A 13 -6.12 -14.08 23.14
CA GLY A 13 -6.07 -15.11 24.18
C GLY A 13 -4.70 -15.77 24.28
N GLY A 14 -3.85 -15.28 25.20
CA GLY A 14 -2.52 -15.83 25.48
C GLY A 14 -1.45 -15.57 24.40
N GLY A 15 -0.17 -15.55 24.82
CA GLY A 15 1.01 -15.39 23.95
C GLY A 15 2.10 -14.49 24.56
N PRO A 16 3.27 -14.36 23.90
CA PRO A 16 4.40 -13.58 24.41
C PRO A 16 4.09 -12.09 24.43
N VAL A 17 4.48 -11.40 25.52
CA VAL A 17 4.32 -9.96 25.71
C VAL A 17 5.21 -9.22 24.72
N THR A 18 4.60 -8.63 23.68
CA THR A 18 5.28 -7.72 22.76
C THR A 18 4.97 -6.28 23.14
N GLN A 19 5.96 -5.39 23.02
CA GLN A 19 5.70 -3.95 23.10
C GLN A 19 4.79 -3.57 21.94
N LEU A 20 3.64 -2.99 22.27
CA LEU A 20 2.66 -2.56 21.29
C LEU A 20 2.89 -1.06 21.04
N VAL A 21 3.09 -0.69 19.77
CA VAL A 21 3.30 0.70 19.38
C VAL A 21 1.95 1.23 18.90
N LEU A 22 1.21 1.92 19.78
CA LEU A 22 -0.10 2.50 19.45
C LEU A 22 -0.14 4.02 19.54
N GLY A 23 0.58 4.61 20.51
CA GLY A 23 0.53 6.04 20.79
C GLY A 23 1.48 6.85 19.92
N GLU A 24 1.15 8.14 19.72
CA GLU A 24 2.04 9.09 19.03
C GLU A 24 3.40 9.21 19.74
N ASP A 25 3.43 9.14 21.07
CA ASP A 25 4.67 9.11 21.87
C ASP A 25 5.51 7.85 21.59
N ASP A 26 4.88 6.69 21.41
CA ASP A 26 5.58 5.44 21.05
C ASP A 26 6.16 5.52 19.64
N TYR A 27 5.44 6.19 18.72
CA TYR A 27 5.91 6.52 17.38
C TYR A 27 7.12 7.46 17.42
N PHE A 28 7.08 8.51 18.26
CA PHE A 28 8.20 9.43 18.47
C PHE A 28 9.43 8.73 19.06
N GLN A 29 9.25 7.85 20.05
CA GLN A 29 10.32 7.03 20.63
C GLN A 29 10.97 6.09 19.60
N HIS A 30 10.16 5.38 18.80
CA HIS A 30 10.67 4.57 17.69
C HIS A 30 11.37 5.41 16.62
N SER A 31 10.84 6.60 16.30
CA SER A 31 11.46 7.50 15.33
C SER A 31 12.87 7.95 15.73
N ARG A 32 13.12 8.09 17.04
CA ARG A 32 14.39 8.49 17.68
C ARG A 32 15.37 7.35 17.88
N THR A 33 14.93 6.11 17.70
CA THR A 33 15.80 4.93 17.72
C THR A 33 16.03 4.49 16.28
N PRO A 34 16.91 5.16 15.50
CA PRO A 34 17.22 4.68 14.17
C PRO A 34 17.72 3.23 14.28
N TYR A 35 17.20 2.34 13.43
CA TYR A 35 17.59 0.93 13.33
C TYR A 35 17.00 -0.04 14.38
N ALA A 36 15.76 0.17 14.81
CA ALA A 36 14.99 -0.93 15.39
C ALA A 36 14.89 -2.08 14.37
N TRP A 37 15.00 -3.33 14.82
CA TRP A 37 15.01 -4.52 13.95
C TRP A 37 13.85 -4.58 12.92
N PRO A 38 12.61 -4.16 13.25
CA PRO A 38 11.51 -4.11 12.27
C PRO A 38 11.77 -3.16 11.11
N ASP A 39 12.44 -2.04 11.34
CA ASP A 39 12.72 -1.02 10.32
C ASP A 39 13.69 -1.54 9.27
N VAL A 40 14.73 -2.26 9.71
CA VAL A 40 15.74 -2.85 8.81
C VAL A 40 15.11 -3.91 7.91
N ILE A 41 14.24 -4.75 8.47
CA ILE A 41 13.51 -5.76 7.72
C ILE A 41 12.59 -5.12 6.69
N LEU A 42 11.82 -4.11 7.10
CA LEU A 42 10.87 -3.45 6.22
C LEU A 42 11.58 -2.72 5.07
N ILE A 43 12.67 -2.01 5.36
CA ILE A 43 13.53 -1.39 4.33
C ILE A 43 14.10 -2.48 3.41
N GLY A 44 14.54 -3.61 3.95
CA GLY A 44 15.02 -4.75 3.17
C GLY A 44 13.98 -5.26 2.17
N TYR A 45 12.74 -5.49 2.63
CA TYR A 45 11.63 -5.90 1.75
C TYR A 45 11.32 -4.86 0.68
N LEU A 46 11.24 -3.57 1.06
CA LEU A 46 11.00 -2.48 0.10
C LEU A 46 12.15 -2.32 -0.90
N SER A 47 13.36 -2.71 -0.54
CA SER A 47 14.52 -2.57 -1.42
C SER A 47 14.67 -3.74 -2.40
N GLN A 48 14.32 -4.95 -1.97
CA GLN A 48 14.56 -6.18 -2.71
C GLN A 48 13.34 -6.71 -3.47
N SER A 49 12.15 -6.15 -3.25
CA SER A 49 10.92 -6.66 -3.85
C SER A 49 9.96 -5.56 -4.28
N THR A 50 9.11 -5.87 -5.25
CA THR A 50 7.92 -5.07 -5.54
C THR A 50 6.85 -5.36 -4.51
N CYS A 51 6.34 -4.30 -3.88
CA CYS A 51 5.33 -4.41 -2.82
C CYS A 51 4.01 -3.81 -3.28
N VAL A 52 2.91 -4.40 -2.80
CA VAL A 52 1.55 -3.90 -3.02
C VAL A 52 0.99 -3.45 -1.67
N PHE A 53 0.63 -2.17 -1.57
CA PHE A 53 -0.01 -1.57 -0.41
C PHE A 53 -1.53 -1.65 -0.56
N VAL A 54 -2.18 -2.32 0.37
CA VAL A 54 -3.64 -2.46 0.45
C VAL A 54 -4.11 -1.98 1.81
N GLY A 55 -5.17 -1.18 1.87
CA GLY A 55 -5.70 -0.65 3.13
C GLY A 55 -4.83 0.43 3.78
N SER A 56 -3.78 0.91 3.10
CA SER A 56 -2.98 2.06 3.53
C SER A 56 -3.42 3.32 2.78
N SER A 57 -3.58 4.43 3.50
CA SER A 57 -3.81 5.76 2.90
C SER A 57 -2.55 6.36 2.28
N MET A 58 -1.36 5.76 2.55
CA MET A 58 -0.05 6.31 2.18
C MET A 58 0.25 7.71 2.75
N THR A 59 -0.47 8.11 3.80
CA THR A 59 -0.24 9.36 4.55
C THR A 59 0.61 9.16 5.80
N ASP A 60 0.85 7.90 6.19
CA ASP A 60 1.63 7.57 7.38
C ASP A 60 3.11 8.01 7.24
N PRO A 61 3.64 8.81 8.18
CA PRO A 61 5.02 9.29 8.11
C PRO A 61 6.08 8.18 8.15
N ASN A 62 5.84 7.08 8.86
CA ASN A 62 6.82 6.00 9.00
C ASN A 62 6.93 5.20 7.70
N VAL A 63 5.81 4.81 7.10
CA VAL A 63 5.81 4.13 5.78
C VAL A 63 6.51 4.99 4.74
N ARG A 64 6.20 6.29 4.71
CA ARG A 64 6.84 7.25 3.78
C ARG A 64 8.34 7.40 4.06
N ARG A 65 8.77 7.40 5.33
CA ARG A 65 10.19 7.39 5.72
C ARG A 65 10.90 6.15 5.20
N PHE A 66 10.33 4.96 5.38
CA PHE A 66 10.96 3.72 4.91
C PHE A 66 11.07 3.66 3.38
N LEU A 67 10.03 4.13 2.67
CA LEU A 67 10.09 4.26 1.21
C LEU A 67 11.19 5.22 0.76
N ARG A 68 11.35 6.37 1.43
CA ARG A 68 12.44 7.32 1.15
C ARG A 68 13.82 6.70 1.38
N LEU A 69 13.98 5.89 2.42
CA LEU A 69 15.25 5.21 2.73
C LEU A 69 15.55 4.06 1.76
N GLY A 70 14.53 3.31 1.33
CA GLY A 70 14.69 2.23 0.36
C GLY A 70 14.82 2.69 -1.09
N ARG A 71 14.33 3.89 -1.43
CA ARG A 71 14.28 4.37 -2.83
C ARG A 71 15.64 4.45 -3.53
N PRO A 72 16.72 4.97 -2.91
CA PRO A 72 18.02 5.06 -3.58
C PRO A 72 18.65 3.71 -3.89
N VAL A 73 18.30 2.67 -3.13
CA VAL A 73 18.86 1.32 -3.25
C VAL A 73 17.94 0.37 -4.03
N SER A 74 16.71 0.79 -4.35
CA SER A 74 15.70 -0.03 -5.02
C SER A 74 15.38 0.48 -6.42
N SER A 75 15.53 -0.38 -7.42
CA SER A 75 14.98 -0.15 -8.76
C SER A 75 13.52 -0.59 -8.88
N HIS A 76 12.97 -1.24 -7.85
CA HIS A 76 11.61 -1.78 -7.87
C HIS A 76 10.58 -0.65 -7.85
N ARG A 77 9.45 -0.91 -8.52
CA ARG A 77 8.27 -0.05 -8.48
C ARG A 77 7.22 -0.72 -7.60
N HIS A 78 6.75 -0.01 -6.59
CA HIS A 78 5.68 -0.48 -5.72
C HIS A 78 4.32 0.03 -6.21
N PHE A 79 3.24 -0.57 -5.73
CA PHE A 79 1.88 -0.20 -6.11
C PHE A 79 1.03 0.02 -4.86
N ALA A 80 0.13 0.99 -4.88
CA ALA A 80 -0.80 1.23 -3.78
C ALA A 80 -2.23 1.33 -4.29
N PHE A 81 -3.14 0.53 -3.75
CA PHE A 81 -4.57 0.66 -4.05
C PHE A 81 -5.18 1.77 -3.20
N LEU A 82 -5.60 2.85 -3.85
CA LEU A 82 -6.15 4.02 -3.18
C LEU A 82 -7.57 4.29 -3.67
N PRO A 83 -8.51 4.64 -2.76
CA PRO A 83 -9.85 4.99 -3.18
C PRO A 83 -9.88 6.32 -3.93
N ARG A 84 -10.89 6.48 -4.78
CA ARG A 84 -11.28 7.73 -5.42
C ARG A 84 -12.73 8.03 -5.07
N SER A 85 -12.98 9.22 -4.55
CA SER A 85 -14.33 9.69 -4.27
C SER A 85 -15.14 9.77 -5.57
N ILE A 86 -16.44 9.50 -5.48
CA ILE A 86 -17.38 9.64 -6.60
C ILE A 86 -17.63 11.13 -6.88
N ASP A 87 -17.74 11.93 -5.81
CA ASP A 87 -18.10 13.36 -5.86
C ASP A 87 -16.86 14.26 -5.74
N GLU A 88 -15.80 13.95 -6.49
CA GLU A 88 -14.53 14.67 -6.40
C GLU A 88 -14.65 16.10 -6.97
N VAL A 89 -14.51 17.12 -6.11
CA VAL A 89 -14.49 18.54 -6.52
C VAL A 89 -13.14 18.87 -7.18
N GLU A 90 -13.06 19.89 -8.05
CA GLU A 90 -11.82 20.28 -8.74
C GLU A 90 -10.61 20.48 -7.81
N ARG A 91 -10.84 21.08 -6.63
CA ARG A 91 -9.78 21.24 -5.61
C ARG A 91 -9.24 19.89 -5.14
N ASP A 92 -10.13 18.93 -4.92
CA ASP A 92 -9.76 17.58 -4.48
C ASP A 92 -8.98 16.85 -5.58
N ALA A 93 -9.36 17.06 -6.85
CA ALA A 93 -8.63 16.50 -7.99
C ALA A 93 -7.19 17.04 -8.07
N MET A 94 -6.97 18.34 -7.81
CA MET A 94 -5.62 18.92 -7.76
C MET A 94 -4.80 18.34 -6.62
N PHE A 95 -5.34 18.31 -5.39
CA PHE A 95 -4.66 17.72 -4.24
C PHE A 95 -4.32 16.26 -4.47
N ARG A 96 -5.24 15.49 -5.07
CA ARG A 96 -5.00 14.10 -5.45
C ARG A 96 -3.85 13.99 -6.45
N SER A 97 -3.81 14.83 -7.48
CA SER A 97 -2.73 14.80 -8.47
C SER A 97 -1.36 15.08 -7.84
N LEU A 98 -1.28 16.03 -6.92
CA LEU A 98 -0.05 16.33 -6.19
C LEU A 98 0.37 15.16 -5.29
N PHE A 99 -0.61 14.55 -4.61
CA PHE A 99 -0.37 13.38 -3.77
C PHE A 99 0.10 12.18 -4.59
N ASP A 100 -0.55 11.90 -5.72
CA ASP A 100 -0.15 10.81 -6.63
C ASP A 100 1.28 11.04 -7.14
N ARG A 101 1.64 12.29 -7.46
CA ARG A 101 2.99 12.64 -7.89
C ARG A 101 4.04 12.46 -6.80
N ASP A 102 3.73 12.85 -5.57
CA ASP A 102 4.61 12.63 -4.43
C ASP A 102 4.86 11.13 -4.19
N LEU A 103 3.83 10.28 -4.33
CA LEU A 103 4.01 8.82 -4.27
C LEU A 103 4.88 8.29 -5.39
N GLU A 104 4.74 8.78 -6.62
CA GLU A 104 5.60 8.39 -7.73
C GLU A 104 7.08 8.70 -7.46
N ILE A 105 7.37 9.84 -6.84
CA ILE A 105 8.74 10.21 -6.42
C ILE A 105 9.28 9.19 -5.41
N LEU A 106 8.43 8.71 -4.51
CA LEU A 106 8.75 7.64 -3.56
C LEU A 106 8.86 6.24 -4.21
N GLY A 107 8.64 6.13 -5.52
CA GLY A 107 8.68 4.85 -6.24
C GLY A 107 7.40 4.03 -6.10
N VAL A 108 6.30 4.64 -5.66
CA VAL A 108 4.99 3.99 -5.50
C VAL A 108 4.02 4.52 -6.55
N ARG A 109 3.47 3.62 -7.37
CA ARG A 109 2.42 3.96 -8.34
C ARG A 109 1.05 3.75 -7.72
N PRO A 110 0.22 4.80 -7.55
CA PRO A 110 -1.13 4.64 -7.06
C PRO A 110 -2.04 4.02 -8.13
N ILE A 111 -2.84 3.04 -7.74
CA ILE A 111 -3.93 2.46 -8.52
C ILE A 111 -5.23 2.93 -7.88
N ARG A 112 -5.84 3.95 -8.48
CA ARG A 112 -7.06 4.57 -7.97
C ARG A 112 -8.28 3.76 -8.41
N PHE A 113 -9.11 3.33 -7.47
CA PHE A 113 -10.39 2.68 -7.77
C PHE A 113 -11.55 3.54 -7.26
N PRO A 114 -12.64 3.69 -8.02
CA PRO A 114 -13.79 4.45 -7.55
C PRO A 114 -14.48 3.68 -6.43
N LEU A 115 -14.87 4.41 -5.39
CA LEU A 115 -15.71 3.87 -4.34
C LEU A 115 -17.08 3.49 -4.91
N ARG A 116 -17.68 2.42 -4.42
CA ARG A 116 -19.06 2.05 -4.75
C ARG A 116 -20.01 2.62 -3.70
N THR A 117 -21.27 2.83 -4.09
CA THR A 117 -22.35 3.26 -3.20
C THR A 117 -22.47 2.31 -2.00
N ARG A 118 -22.89 2.84 -0.83
CA ARG A 118 -22.88 2.13 0.47
C ARG A 118 -23.57 0.76 0.44
N GLU A 119 -24.53 0.54 -0.45
CA GLU A 119 -25.32 -0.70 -0.56
C GLU A 119 -24.47 -1.96 -0.85
N ASN A 120 -23.33 -1.83 -1.55
CA ASN A 120 -22.45 -2.95 -1.89
C ASN A 120 -21.11 -2.95 -1.12
N GLY A 121 -21.01 -2.17 -0.05
CA GLY A 121 -19.77 -1.95 0.69
C GLY A 121 -18.78 -1.04 -0.06
N VAL A 122 -18.33 0.02 0.61
CA VAL A 122 -17.56 1.12 0.00
C VAL A 122 -16.25 0.64 -0.67
N TYR A 123 -15.62 -0.39 -0.12
CA TYR A 123 -14.33 -0.94 -0.56
C TYR A 123 -14.43 -2.30 -1.28
N SER A 124 -15.62 -2.79 -1.61
CA SER A 124 -15.81 -4.13 -2.22
C SER A 124 -15.04 -4.31 -3.54
N ARG A 125 -14.77 -3.22 -4.26
CA ARG A 125 -13.96 -3.24 -5.48
C ARG A 125 -12.51 -3.68 -5.26
N ILE A 126 -11.94 -3.51 -4.06
CA ILE A 126 -10.62 -4.06 -3.74
C ILE A 126 -10.65 -5.59 -3.87
N ARG A 127 -11.70 -6.24 -3.37
CA ARG A 127 -11.84 -7.70 -3.47
C ARG A 127 -11.89 -8.14 -4.93
N GLU A 128 -12.70 -7.49 -5.75
CA GLU A 128 -12.78 -7.78 -7.19
C GLU A 128 -11.41 -7.64 -7.86
N LEU A 129 -10.66 -6.57 -7.54
CA LEU A 129 -9.32 -6.35 -8.09
C LEU A 129 -8.31 -7.41 -7.64
N LEU A 130 -8.40 -7.85 -6.38
CA LEU A 130 -7.56 -8.94 -5.86
C LEU A 130 -7.92 -10.28 -6.52
N ASP A 131 -9.21 -10.58 -6.69
CA ASP A 131 -9.69 -11.79 -7.36
C ASP A 131 -9.23 -11.82 -8.83
N LEU A 132 -9.27 -10.68 -9.52
CA LEU A 132 -8.71 -10.54 -10.87
C LEU A 132 -7.21 -10.80 -10.87
N LEU A 133 -6.45 -10.18 -9.96
CA LEU A 133 -5.00 -10.41 -9.85
C LEU A 133 -4.66 -11.89 -9.63
N VAL A 134 -5.42 -12.58 -8.76
CA VAL A 134 -5.22 -14.01 -8.51
C VAL A 134 -5.54 -14.84 -9.75
N THR A 135 -6.63 -14.51 -10.46
CA THR A 135 -7.04 -15.20 -11.68
C THR A 135 -6.00 -15.05 -12.79
N PHE A 136 -5.46 -13.84 -12.98
CA PHE A 136 -4.48 -13.56 -14.04
C PHE A 136 -3.03 -13.92 -13.68
N ASN A 137 -2.71 -14.11 -12.41
CA ASN A 137 -1.39 -14.62 -12.01
C ASN A 137 -1.15 -16.07 -12.49
N VAL A 138 -2.22 -16.79 -12.86
CA VAL A 138 -2.14 -18.14 -13.45
C VAL A 138 -1.77 -18.09 -14.94
N ASP A 139 -2.04 -16.97 -15.63
CA ASP A 139 -1.85 -16.87 -17.09
C ASP A 139 -1.46 -15.43 -17.50
N SER A 140 -0.19 -15.09 -17.31
CA SER A 140 0.36 -13.74 -17.55
C SER A 140 0.29 -13.30 -19.03
N GLU A 141 0.18 -14.23 -19.98
CA GLU A 141 -0.04 -13.94 -21.39
C GLU A 141 -1.48 -13.52 -21.71
N ALA A 142 -2.47 -13.95 -20.91
CA ALA A 142 -3.87 -13.60 -21.14
C ALA A 142 -4.13 -12.10 -20.97
N ILE A 143 -3.32 -11.41 -20.16
CA ILE A 143 -3.39 -9.96 -19.93
C ILE A 143 -3.17 -9.18 -21.22
N TRP A 144 -2.19 -9.57 -22.02
CA TRP A 144 -1.87 -8.88 -23.28
C TRP A 144 -2.93 -9.13 -24.35
N ARG A 145 -3.46 -10.36 -24.43
CA ARG A 145 -4.53 -10.72 -25.37
C ARG A 145 -5.83 -9.93 -25.11
N LEU A 146 -6.13 -9.62 -23.85
CA LEU A 146 -7.33 -8.85 -23.47
C LEU A 146 -7.18 -7.34 -23.74
N VAL A 147 -5.95 -6.83 -23.70
CA VAL A 147 -5.64 -5.42 -24.01
C VAL A 147 -5.61 -5.19 -25.53
N ASP A 148 -5.16 -6.19 -26.30
CA ASP A 148 -5.14 -6.13 -27.77
C ASP A 148 -6.54 -6.34 -28.39
N SER A 149 -7.46 -6.97 -27.68
CA SER A 149 -8.88 -6.93 -28.01
C SER A 149 -9.50 -5.62 -27.53
N GLY A 150 -9.41 -4.56 -28.33
CA GLY A 150 -10.11 -3.29 -28.10
C GLY A 150 -11.62 -3.48 -27.86
N PRO A 151 -12.34 -2.44 -27.40
CA PRO A 151 -13.74 -2.58 -27.01
C PRO A 151 -14.55 -3.13 -28.18
N ALA A 152 -15.21 -4.27 -27.96
CA ALA A 152 -16.19 -4.79 -28.88
C ALA A 152 -17.20 -3.67 -29.16
N THR A 153 -17.37 -3.38 -30.45
CA THR A 153 -18.27 -2.39 -31.02
C THR A 153 -19.72 -2.64 -30.63
#